data_AF-A0A973JNM0-F1
#
_entry.id   AF-A0A973JNM0-F1
#
_cell.length_a   1.000
_cell.length_b   1.000
_cell.length_c   1.000
_cell.angle_alpha   90.00
_cell.angle_beta   90.00
_cell.angle_gamma   90.00
#
_symmetry.space_group_name_H-M   'P 1'
#
loop_
_entity.id
_entity.type
_entity.pdbx_description
1 polymer ?
#
loop_
_entity_poly.entity_id
_entity_poly.type
_entity_poly.pdbx_seq_one_letter_code
_entity_poly.pdbx_strand_id
1 'polypeptide(L)' 'MFRKKIIIWWGSQSGMEKWHVEVLRKIDEGQYQFLQGSGSSDFPEPVEQFGPLEEDTLIQSLKATFPDADIRIRF' A
#
# COMPACT_ATOMS: atom_id res chain seq x y z
N MET A 1 5.78 -0.96 -19.96
CA MET A 1 6.04 -1.14 -18.52
C MET A 1 4.83 -0.59 -17.76
N PHE A 2 4.07 -1.43 -17.05
CA PHE A 2 2.89 -0.98 -16.31
C PHE A 2 3.34 -0.29 -15.02
N ARG A 3 3.07 1.00 -14.86
CA ARG A 3 3.37 1.70 -13.61
C ARG A 3 2.36 1.26 -12.55
N LYS A 4 2.87 0.72 -11.44
CA LYS A 4 2.08 0.46 -10.24
C LYS A 4 1.95 1.76 -9.45
N LYS A 5 0.87 1.91 -8.71
CA LYS A 5 0.68 2.98 -7.74
C LYS A 5 0.26 2.34 -6.43
N ILE A 6 0.90 2.72 -5.34
CA ILE A 6 0.55 2.23 -4.01
C ILE A 6 -0.07 3.39 -3.24
N ILE A 7 -1.23 3.15 -2.64
CA ILE A 7 -1.86 4.09 -1.72
C ILE A 7 -1.70 3.53 -0.31
N ILE A 8 -1.19 4.36 0.60
CA ILE A 8 -1.09 4.02 2.02
C ILE A 8 -1.87 5.01 2.87
N TRP A 9 -2.49 4.55 3.94
CA TRP A 9 -3.15 5.41 4.93
C TRP A 9 -3.27 4.71 6.28
N TRP A 10 -3.30 5.49 7.36
CA TRP A 10 -3.62 4.99 8.69
C TRP A 10 -5.14 5.00 8.88
N GLY A 11 -5.72 3.91 9.36
CA GLY A 11 -7.16 3.86 9.56
C GLY A 11 -7.62 2.69 10.40
N SER A 12 -8.84 2.81 10.93
CA SER A 12 -9.49 1.72 11.66
C SER A 12 -10.24 0.79 10.70
N GLN A 13 -9.93 -0.50 10.75
CA GLN A 13 -10.73 -1.54 10.11
C GLN A 13 -11.12 -2.56 11.17
N SER A 14 -12.43 -2.81 11.31
CA SER A 14 -12.96 -3.74 12.31
C SER A 14 -12.54 -3.41 13.76
N GLY A 15 -12.31 -2.13 14.06
CA GLY A 15 -11.95 -1.66 15.39
C GLY A 15 -10.46 -1.70 15.73
N MET A 16 -9.60 -2.17 14.82
CA MET A 16 -8.15 -2.08 14.97
C MET A 16 -7.58 -1.00 14.06
N GLU A 17 -6.83 -0.07 14.66
CA GLU A 17 -6.05 0.91 13.89
C GLU A 17 -4.80 0.23 13.34
N LYS A 18 -4.60 0.39 12.03
CA LYS A 18 -3.44 -0.14 11.33
C LYS A 18 -3.18 0.65 10.05
N TRP A 19 -2.00 0.42 9.48
CA TRP A 19 -1.74 0.83 8.11
C TRP A 19 -2.55 -0.01 7.13
N HIS A 20 -3.10 0.67 6.14
CA HIS A 20 -3.76 0.09 4.99
C HIS A 20 -2.92 0.38 3.76
N VAL A 21 -2.77 -0.61 2.91
CA VAL A 21 -2.02 -0.50 1.66
C VAL A 21 -2.88 -1.03 0.53
N GLU A 22 -3.01 -0.28 -0.55
CA GLU A 22 -3.63 -0.71 -1.80
C GLU A 22 -2.63 -0.59 -2.93
N VAL A 23 -2.43 -1.68 -3.65
CA VAL A 23 -1.65 -1.73 -4.88
C VAL A 23 -2.60 -1.59 -6.06
N LEU A 24 -2.36 -0.57 -6.85
CA LEU A 24 -3.11 -0.25 -8.05
C LEU A 24 -2.23 -0.43 -9.29
N ARG A 25 -2.82 -0.85 -10.41
CA ARG A 25 -2.19 -0.89 -11.72
C ARG A 25 -2.79 0.18 -12.61
N LYS A 26 -1.96 0.98 -13.28
CA LYS A 26 -2.42 1.85 -14.35
C LYS A 26 -2.91 1.01 -15.53
N ILE A 27 -4.18 1.14 -15.91
CA ILE A 27 -4.74 0.54 -17.12
C ILE A 27 -4.57 1.53 -18.27
N ASP A 28 -5.16 2.72 -18.13
CA ASP A 28 -5.18 3.79 -19.13
C ASP A 28 -4.77 5.12 -18.50
N GLU A 29 -4.74 6.18 -19.31
CA GLU A 29 -4.42 7.52 -18.84
C GLU A 29 -5.43 8.00 -17.79
N GLY A 30 -4.98 8.15 -16.54
CA GLY A 30 -5.81 8.51 -15.40
C GLY A 30 -6.59 7.36 -14.75
N GLN A 31 -6.65 6.17 -15.36
CA GLN A 31 -7.38 5.02 -14.82
C GLN A 31 -6.47 4.03 -14.10
N TYR A 32 -6.87 3.68 -12.88
CA TYR A 32 -6.18 2.73 -12.03
C TYR A 32 -7.13 1.61 -11.63
N GLN A 33 -6.65 0.37 -11.73
CA GLN A 33 -7.33 -0.81 -11.24
C GLN A 33 -6.77 -1.21 -9.90
N PHE A 34 -7.63 -1.54 -8.95
CA PHE A 34 -7.21 -2.25 -7.75
C PHE A 34 -6.67 -3.64 -8.13
N LEU A 35 -5.47 -3.96 -7.64
CA LEU A 35 -4.89 -5.29 -7.78
C LEU A 35 -4.99 -6.09 -6.49
N GLN A 36 -4.54 -5.50 -5.38
CA GLN A 36 -4.37 -6.20 -4.12
C GLN A 36 -4.27 -5.17 -2.98
N GLY A 37 -4.59 -5.56 -1.76
CA GLY A 37 -4.39 -4.73 -0.57
C GLY A 37 -3.91 -5.51 0.63
N SER A 38 -3.43 -4.81 1.66
CA SER A 38 -2.85 -5.39 2.88
C SER A 38 -3.82 -6.24 3.70
N GLY A 39 -5.13 -6.14 3.44
CA GLY A 39 -6.14 -7.04 4.03
C GLY A 39 -6.19 -8.43 3.40
N SER A 40 -5.44 -8.69 2.32
CA SER A 40 -5.40 -9.99 1.66
C SER A 40 -4.33 -10.89 2.29
N SER A 41 -4.63 -12.18 2.48
CA SER A 41 -3.70 -13.13 3.12
C SER A 41 -2.45 -13.44 2.28
N ASP A 42 -2.47 -13.09 1.00
CA ASP A 42 -1.36 -13.22 0.05
C ASP A 42 -0.59 -11.90 -0.15
N PHE A 43 -0.87 -10.87 0.65
CA PHE A 43 -0.13 -9.61 0.56
C PHE A 43 1.32 -9.84 0.98
N PRO A 44 2.31 -9.43 0.18
CA PRO A 44 3.71 -9.82 0.39
C PRO A 44 4.36 -9.13 1.59
N GLU A 45 3.76 -8.05 2.11
CA GLU A 45 4.29 -7.29 3.24
C GLU A 45 3.43 -7.47 4.49
N PRO A 46 4.03 -7.73 5.66
CA PRO A 46 3.32 -7.81 6.93
C PRO A 46 2.98 -6.40 7.46
N VAL A 47 2.08 -5.69 6.78
CA VAL A 47 1.73 -4.28 7.06
C VAL A 47 1.24 -4.05 8.50
N GLU A 48 0.60 -5.06 9.10
CA GLU A 48 0.04 -4.97 10.45
C GLU A 48 1.10 -4.87 11.55
N GLN A 49 2.37 -5.16 11.24
CA GLN A 49 3.47 -5.05 12.21
C GLN A 49 3.93 -3.60 12.44
N PHE A 50 3.59 -2.69 11.53
CA PHE A 50 4.06 -1.30 11.57
C PHE A 50 3.11 -0.45 12.41
N GLY A 51 3.67 0.28 13.37
CA GLY A 51 2.96 1.26 14.18
C GLY A 51 2.66 2.56 13.42
N PRO A 52 1.86 3.46 14.02
CA PRO A 52 1.43 4.71 13.40
C PRO A 52 2.58 5.68 13.08
N LEU A 53 3.73 5.53 13.74
CA LEU A 53 4.92 6.37 13.53
C LEU A 53 5.96 5.72 12.62
N GLU A 54 5.70 4.52 12.11
CA GLU A 54 6.63 3.74 11.28
C GLU A 54 6.30 3.86 9.78
N GLU A 55 5.69 4.97 9.37
CA GLU A 55 5.34 5.28 7.98
C GLU A 55 6.57 5.14 7.05
N ASP A 56 7.69 5.74 7.42
CA ASP A 56 8.92 5.69 6.63
C ASP A 56 9.44 4.26 6.45
N THR A 57 9.41 3.46 7.52
CA THR A 57 9.83 2.06 7.49
C THR A 57 8.91 1.23 6.59
N LEU A 58 7.59 1.43 6.70
CA LEU A 58 6.60 0.80 5.82
C LEU A 58 6.84 1.17 4.35
N ILE A 59 7.08 2.46 4.06
CA ILE A 59 7.37 2.94 2.69
C ILE A 59 8.64 2.29 2.15
N GLN A 60 9.69 2.17 2.96
CA GLN A 60 10.93 1.52 2.54
C GLN A 60 10.70 0.04 2.22
N SER A 61 9.95 -0.68 3.06
CA SER A 61 9.58 -2.08 2.82
C SER A 61 8.80 -2.23 1.51
N LEU A 62 7.78 -1.38 1.30
CA LEU A 62 6.98 -1.37 0.08
C LEU A 62 7.80 -1.03 -1.16
N LYS A 63 8.80 -0.14 -1.07
CA LYS A 63 9.72 0.16 -2.18
C LYS A 63 10.64 -1.02 -2.51
N ALA A 64 11.07 -1.79 -1.51
CA ALA A 64 11.86 -2.99 -1.75
C ALA A 64 11.06 -4.04 -2.52
N THR A 65 9.78 -4.21 -2.18
CA THR A 65 8.89 -5.22 -2.78
C THR A 65 8.26 -4.76 -4.10
N PHE A 66 8.02 -3.45 -4.25
CA PHE A 66 7.45 -2.83 -5.44
C PHE A 66 8.34 -1.66 -5.92
N PRO A 67 9.53 -1.94 -6.48
CA PRO A 67 10.52 -0.91 -6.80
C PRO A 67 10.06 0.11 -7.83
N ASP A 68 9.14 -0.27 -8.73
CA ASP A 68 8.61 0.60 -9.80
C ASP A 68 7.30 1.32 -9.42
N ALA A 69 6.85 1.22 -8.16
CA ALA A 69 5.57 1.79 -7.75
C ALA A 69 5.67 3.27 -7.34
N ASP A 70 4.70 4.08 -7.78
CA ASP A 70 4.44 5.42 -7.23
C ASP A 70 3.69 5.29 -5.90
N ILE A 71 4.36 5.54 -4.76
CA ILE A 71 3.75 5.44 -3.43
C ILE A 71 3.17 6.80 -3.03
N ARG A 72 1.91 6.82 -2.60
CA ARG A 72 1.24 8.02 -2.08
C ARG A 72 0.56 7.75 -0.75
N ILE A 73 0.73 8.68 0.18
CA ILE A 73 0.02 8.69 1.46
C ILE A 73 -1.31 9.43 1.27
N ARG A 74 -2.39 8.89 1.83
CA ARG A 74 -3.65 9.62 2.07
C ARG A 74 -3.77 9.89 3.57
N PHE A 75 -4.12 11.13 3.88
CA PHE A 75 -4.47 11.59 5.24
C PHE A 75 -5.98 11.53 5.43
#